data_AF-A0A7Y3N5I9-F1
#
_entry.id   AF-A0A7Y3N5I9-F1
#
_cell.length_a   1.000
_cell.length_b   1.000
_cell.length_c   1.000
_cell.angle_alpha   90.00
_cell.angle_beta   90.00
_cell.angle_gamma   90.00
#
_symmetry.space_group_name_H-M   'P 1'
#
loop_
_entity.id
_entity.type
_entity.pdbx_description
1 polymer ?
#
loop_
_entity_poly.entity_id
_entity_poly.type
_entity_poly.pdbx_seq_one_letter_code
_entity_poly.pdbx_strand_id
1 'polypeptide(L)'
;MKQQFQDLLQKYSFLFDSLFFYLSIGGLAIFWLSASLYEDMKKVDELKIRLDVLQAKHTLWQKSQDKENLFYEQIKTAHPQFLEKNLENLCLDEELVYSTNRSCSLQEEEIRSFGKIEEVEVKLDKPIEVRRNGLLQLLSIIDGIKTPSLAIVEKPPQIIIQDFQLTRKNHGNEEETYELALRLIKRQKKPHS
;
A
#
# COMPACT_ATOMS: atom_id res chain seq x y z
N MET A 1 14.77 -88.95 -36.88
CA MET A 1 15.43 -87.62 -36.78
C MET A 1 14.51 -86.44 -37.10
N LYS A 2 13.77 -86.40 -38.23
CA LYS A 2 12.89 -85.25 -38.53
C LYS A 2 11.81 -84.98 -37.46
N GLN A 3 11.19 -86.03 -36.91
CA GLN A 3 10.12 -85.91 -35.92
C GLN A 3 10.61 -85.36 -34.57
N GLN A 4 11.74 -85.87 -34.06
CA GLN A 4 12.38 -85.35 -32.85
C GLN A 4 12.81 -83.87 -32.98
N PHE A 5 13.20 -83.44 -34.18
CA PHE A 5 13.53 -82.04 -34.44
C PHE A 5 12.28 -81.14 -34.44
N GLN A 6 11.16 -81.61 -34.98
CA GLN A 6 9.89 -80.89 -34.95
C GLN A 6 9.35 -80.75 -33.52
N ASP A 7 9.44 -81.79 -32.70
CA ASP A 7 9.00 -81.74 -31.30
C ASP A 7 9.81 -80.73 -30.47
N LEU A 8 11.13 -80.65 -30.72
CA LEU A 8 11.99 -79.64 -30.08
C LEU A 8 11.61 -78.23 -30.52
N LEU A 9 11.43 -77.99 -31.82
CA LEU A 9 11.01 -76.68 -32.33
C LEU A 9 9.67 -76.23 -31.74
N GLN A 10 8.70 -77.14 -31.63
CA GLN A 10 7.39 -76.85 -31.04
C GLN A 10 7.49 -76.53 -29.54
N LYS A 11 8.41 -77.18 -28.81
CA LYS A 11 8.64 -76.87 -27.40
C LYS A 11 9.30 -75.50 -27.21
N TYR A 12 10.26 -75.14 -28.06
CA TYR A 12 10.91 -73.83 -28.01
C TYR A 12 9.97 -72.69 -28.42
N SER A 13 9.09 -72.90 -29.41
CA SER A 13 8.11 -71.89 -29.80
C SER A 13 7.15 -71.57 -28.65
N PHE A 14 6.69 -72.59 -27.92
CA PHE A 14 5.82 -72.38 -26.75
C PHE A 14 6.51 -71.58 -25.63
N LEU A 15 7.78 -71.90 -25.34
CA LEU A 15 8.56 -71.16 -24.34
C LEU A 15 8.77 -69.71 -24.77
N PHE A 16 9.06 -69.48 -26.04
CA PHE A 16 9.20 -68.14 -26.60
C PHE A 16 7.90 -67.36 -26.47
N ASP A 17 6.77 -67.89 -26.92
CA ASP A 17 5.46 -67.23 -26.84
C ASP A 17 5.09 -66.85 -25.40
N SER A 18 5.36 -67.73 -24.43
CA SER A 18 5.12 -67.45 -23.02
C SER A 18 6.00 -66.32 -22.47
N LEU A 19 7.27 -66.25 -22.88
CA LEU A 19 8.20 -65.20 -22.47
C LEU A 19 7.77 -63.84 -23.04
N PHE A 20 7.34 -63.79 -24.31
CA PHE A 20 6.80 -62.58 -24.91
C PHE A 20 5.52 -62.10 -24.22
N PHE A 21 4.66 -63.03 -23.81
CA PHE A 21 3.45 -62.71 -23.05
C PHE A 21 3.77 -62.07 -21.70
N TYR A 22 4.68 -62.67 -20.91
CA TYR A 22 5.09 -62.09 -19.62
C TYR A 22 5.79 -60.74 -19.78
N LEU A 23 6.62 -60.58 -20.81
CA LEU A 23 7.28 -59.32 -21.12
C LEU A 23 6.27 -58.23 -21.52
N SER A 24 5.22 -58.59 -22.25
CA SER A 24 4.15 -57.68 -22.64
C SER A 24 3.31 -57.22 -21.45
N ILE A 25 2.94 -58.14 -20.54
CA ILE A 25 2.21 -57.80 -19.30
C ILE A 25 3.08 -56.92 -18.41
N GLY A 26 4.35 -57.26 -18.22
CA GLY A 26 5.29 -56.46 -17.46
C GLY A 26 5.44 -55.04 -18.02
N GLY A 27 5.57 -54.92 -19.34
CA GLY A 27 5.63 -53.63 -20.04
C GLY A 27 4.37 -52.78 -19.83
N LEU A 28 3.18 -53.36 -19.94
CA LEU A 28 1.91 -52.66 -19.70
C LEU A 28 1.77 -52.19 -18.25
N ALA A 29 2.19 -52.99 -17.27
CA ALA A 29 2.17 -52.60 -15.87
C ALA A 29 3.11 -51.42 -15.58
N ILE A 30 4.32 -51.44 -16.15
CA ILE A 30 5.29 -50.34 -16.02
C ILE A 30 4.75 -49.07 -16.70
N PHE A 31 4.16 -49.20 -17.88
CA PHE A 31 3.55 -48.08 -18.60
C PHE A 31 2.42 -47.44 -17.79
N TRP A 32 1.52 -48.26 -17.25
CA TRP A 32 0.41 -47.78 -16.43
C TRP A 32 0.90 -47.08 -15.16
N LEU A 33 1.90 -47.64 -14.47
CA LEU A 33 2.53 -47.02 -13.31
C LEU A 33 3.17 -45.67 -13.67
N SER A 34 3.87 -45.60 -14.81
CA SER A 34 4.50 -44.37 -15.28
C SER A 34 3.46 -43.29 -15.61
N ALA A 35 2.34 -43.67 -16.25
CA ALA A 35 1.25 -42.76 -16.55
C ALA A 35 0.59 -42.22 -15.26
N SER A 36 0.34 -43.09 -14.28
CA SER A 36 -0.21 -42.69 -12.97
C SER A 36 0.72 -41.74 -12.22
N LEU A 37 2.02 -42.05 -12.16
CA LEU A 37 3.02 -41.18 -11.53
C LEU A 37 3.11 -39.82 -12.23
N TYR A 38 2.98 -39.79 -13.56
CA TYR A 38 2.99 -38.54 -14.31
C TYR A 38 1.77 -37.66 -14.00
N GLU A 39 0.59 -38.24 -13.84
CA GLU A 39 -0.60 -37.49 -13.41
C GLU A 39 -0.44 -36.93 -11.99
N ASP A 40 0.14 -37.70 -11.08
CA ASP A 40 0.35 -37.25 -9.71
C ASP A 40 1.42 -36.16 -9.63
N MET A 41 2.50 -36.25 -10.42
CA MET A 41 3.48 -35.17 -10.53
C MET A 41 2.85 -33.87 -11.04
N LYS A 42 1.96 -33.94 -12.04
CA LYS A 42 1.21 -32.75 -12.51
C LYS A 42 0.37 -32.10 -11.42
N LYS A 43 -0.32 -32.90 -10.60
CA LYS A 43 -1.11 -32.38 -9.48
C LYS A 43 -0.22 -31.71 -8.43
N VAL A 44 0.96 -32.28 -8.15
CA VAL A 44 1.94 -31.68 -7.23
C VAL A 44 2.44 -30.34 -7.75
N ASP A 45 2.75 -30.24 -9.05
CA ASP A 45 3.19 -28.97 -9.66
C ASP A 45 2.09 -27.90 -9.63
N GLU A 46 0.84 -28.27 -9.96
CA GLU A 46 -0.29 -27.35 -9.88
C GLU A 46 -0.51 -26.86 -8.44
N LEU A 47 -0.44 -27.77 -7.46
CA LEU A 47 -0.61 -27.43 -6.06
C LEU A 47 0.51 -26.50 -5.57
N LYS A 48 1.74 -26.73 -6.02
CA LYS A 48 2.89 -25.86 -5.71
C LYS A 48 2.67 -24.45 -6.23
N ILE A 49 2.23 -24.29 -7.48
CA ILE A 49 1.91 -22.98 -8.06
C ILE A 49 0.81 -22.28 -7.24
N ARG A 50 -0.25 -23.00 -6.86
CA ARG A 50 -1.32 -22.44 -6.01
C ARG A 50 -0.82 -22.01 -4.63
N LEU A 51 0.07 -22.81 -4.03
CA LEU A 51 0.70 -22.48 -2.74
C LEU A 51 1.54 -21.21 -2.85
N ASP A 52 2.35 -21.08 -3.90
CA ASP A 52 3.19 -19.90 -4.15
C ASP A 52 2.33 -18.64 -4.32
N VAL A 53 1.23 -18.72 -5.07
CA VAL A 53 0.27 -17.61 -5.23
C VAL A 53 -0.38 -17.24 -3.89
N LEU A 54 -0.78 -18.22 -3.09
CA LEU A 54 -1.36 -17.97 -1.77
C LEU A 54 -0.35 -17.34 -0.81
N GLN A 55 0.91 -17.79 -0.83
CA GLN A 55 1.98 -17.22 -0.01
C GLN A 55 2.31 -15.79 -0.43
N ALA A 56 2.35 -15.51 -1.74
CA ALA A 56 2.50 -14.16 -2.25
C ALA A 56 1.33 -13.25 -1.82
N LYS A 57 0.10 -13.75 -1.90
CA LYS A 57 -1.09 -13.01 -1.42
C LYS A 57 -1.03 -12.74 0.08
N HIS A 58 -0.64 -13.73 0.88
CA HIS A 58 -0.51 -13.60 2.33
C HIS A 58 0.54 -12.55 2.71
N THR A 59 1.70 -12.58 2.06
CA THR A 59 2.78 -11.60 2.32
C THR A 59 2.38 -10.18 1.92
N LEU A 60 1.64 -9.99 0.82
CA LEU A 60 1.07 -8.69 0.45
C LEU A 60 0.06 -8.20 1.48
N TRP A 61 -0.82 -9.10 1.94
CA TRP A 61 -1.80 -8.77 2.97
C TRP A 61 -1.14 -8.38 4.30
N GLN A 62 -0.12 -9.12 4.74
CA GLN A 62 0.69 -8.76 5.92
C GLN A 62 1.34 -7.39 5.78
N LYS A 63 2.00 -7.11 4.65
CA LYS A 63 2.60 -5.80 4.40
C LYS A 63 1.56 -4.67 4.43
N SER A 64 0.34 -4.93 3.94
CA SER A 64 -0.76 -3.96 4.02
C SER A 64 -1.19 -3.72 5.46
N GLN A 65 -1.33 -4.78 6.26
CA GLN A 65 -1.66 -4.70 7.69
C GLN A 65 -0.57 -3.96 8.48
N ASP A 66 0.70 -4.23 8.20
CA ASP A 66 1.82 -3.55 8.85
C ASP A 66 1.82 -2.05 8.55
N LYS A 67 1.55 -1.66 7.30
CA LYS A 67 1.39 -0.25 6.91
C LYS A 67 0.20 0.40 7.61
N GLU A 68 -0.92 -0.30 7.71
CA GLU A 68 -2.11 0.18 8.39
C GLU A 68 -1.85 0.36 9.90
N ASN A 69 -1.14 -0.58 10.53
CA ASN A 69 -0.74 -0.49 11.94
C ASN A 69 0.24 0.66 12.20
N LEU A 70 1.24 0.85 11.34
CA LEU A 70 2.15 1.99 11.41
C LEU A 70 1.39 3.31 11.30
N PHE A 71 0.43 3.37 10.38
CA PHE A 71 -0.45 4.51 10.21
C PHE A 71 -1.31 4.78 11.47
N TYR A 72 -1.89 3.74 12.06
CA TYR A 72 -2.65 3.89 13.31
C TYR A 72 -1.79 4.37 14.47
N GLU A 73 -0.56 3.87 14.62
CA GLU A 73 0.35 4.33 15.69
C GLU A 73 0.78 5.79 15.46
N GLN A 74 0.94 6.23 14.21
CA GLN A 74 1.16 7.65 13.89
C GLN A 74 -0.06 8.50 14.31
N ILE A 75 -1.27 8.12 13.90
CA ILE A 75 -2.50 8.86 14.25
C ILE A 75 -2.74 8.87 15.76
N LYS A 76 -2.48 7.76 16.45
CA LYS A 76 -2.68 7.63 17.90
C LYS A 76 -1.77 8.55 18.71
N THR A 77 -0.61 8.89 18.17
CA THR A 77 0.36 9.77 18.84
C THR A 77 0.24 11.23 18.42
N ALA A 78 -0.57 11.53 17.39
CA ALA A 78 -0.80 12.89 16.91
C ALA A 78 -1.66 13.70 17.89
N HIS A 79 -1.33 14.98 18.04
CA HIS A 79 -2.07 15.89 18.91
C HIS A 79 -3.38 16.33 18.21
N PRO A 80 -4.55 16.28 18.88
CA PRO A 80 -5.84 16.64 18.25
C PRO A 80 -5.90 18.11 17.81
N GLN A 81 -5.20 18.99 18.54
CA GLN A 81 -5.09 20.43 18.26
C GLN A 81 -3.83 20.80 17.47
N PHE A 82 -3.30 19.87 16.66
CA PHE A 82 -2.04 20.09 15.97
C PHE A 82 -2.13 21.22 14.94
N LEU A 83 -3.19 21.23 14.12
CA LEU A 83 -3.33 22.22 13.05
C LEU A 83 -3.55 23.61 13.64
N GLU A 84 -4.38 23.71 14.66
CA GLU A 84 -4.72 24.93 15.37
C GLU A 84 -3.44 25.53 15.97
N LYS A 85 -2.68 24.75 16.75
CA LYS A 85 -1.44 25.23 17.36
C LYS A 85 -0.38 25.66 16.34
N ASN A 86 -0.18 24.89 15.28
CA ASN A 86 0.89 25.16 14.31
C ASN A 86 0.50 26.25 13.29
N LEU A 87 -0.76 26.29 12.86
CA LEU A 87 -1.25 27.30 11.91
C LEU A 87 -1.54 28.63 12.60
N GLU A 88 -2.03 28.63 13.85
CA GLU A 88 -2.11 29.87 14.64
C GLU A 88 -0.71 30.49 14.80
N ASN A 89 0.31 29.70 15.13
CA ASN A 89 1.68 30.19 15.21
C ASN A 89 2.17 30.81 13.89
N LEU A 90 1.87 30.17 12.75
CA LEU A 90 2.22 30.72 11.43
C LEU A 90 1.47 32.01 11.11
N CYS A 91 0.20 32.10 11.54
CA CYS A 91 -0.64 33.26 11.30
C CYS A 91 -0.35 34.43 12.26
N LEU A 92 0.32 34.18 13.39
CA LEU A 92 0.77 35.19 14.35
C LEU A 92 2.12 35.82 13.99
N ASP A 93 2.92 35.15 13.15
CA ASP A 93 4.24 35.63 12.77
C ASP A 93 4.14 36.74 11.70
N GLU A 94 4.34 37.99 12.13
CA GLU A 94 4.30 39.18 11.27
C GLU A 94 5.33 39.14 10.13
N GLU A 95 6.38 38.31 10.25
CA GLU A 95 7.35 38.12 9.18
C GLU A 95 6.80 37.25 8.03
N LEU A 96 5.75 36.47 8.25
CA LEU A 96 5.26 35.46 7.30
C LEU A 96 3.96 35.86 6.60
N VAL A 97 3.10 36.63 7.25
CA VAL A 97 1.79 37.06 6.75
C VAL A 97 1.78 38.56 6.45
N TYR A 98 1.41 38.92 5.22
CA TYR A 98 1.38 40.32 4.78
C TYR A 98 0.06 41.05 5.16
N SER A 99 -1.00 40.29 5.44
CA SER A 99 -2.35 40.80 5.65
C SER A 99 -2.48 41.83 6.79
N THR A 100 -3.15 42.95 6.48
CA THR A 100 -3.59 43.96 7.46
C THR A 100 -4.72 43.43 8.37
N ASN A 101 -5.44 42.39 7.94
CA ASN A 101 -6.46 41.68 8.71
C ASN A 101 -5.88 40.36 9.22
N ARG A 102 -5.35 40.40 10.45
CA ARG A 102 -4.52 39.35 11.06
C ARG A 102 -5.29 38.13 11.60
N SER A 103 -6.61 38.05 11.38
CA SER A 103 -7.40 36.93 11.88
C SER A 103 -7.46 35.84 10.82
N CYS A 104 -6.54 34.90 10.91
CA CYS A 104 -6.57 33.63 10.20
C CYS A 104 -7.18 32.62 11.18
N SER A 105 -8.42 32.23 10.91
CA SER A 105 -9.11 31.19 11.67
C SER A 105 -9.46 30.05 10.74
N LEU A 106 -9.27 28.84 11.26
CA LEU A 106 -9.66 27.62 10.59
C LEU A 106 -11.05 27.25 11.10
N GLN A 107 -11.97 27.04 10.17
CA GLN A 107 -13.29 26.53 10.49
C GLN A 107 -13.33 25.03 10.21
N GLU A 108 -13.72 24.26 11.22
CA GLU A 108 -14.07 22.85 11.06
C GLU A 108 -15.50 22.80 10.47
N GLU A 109 -15.65 22.31 9.23
CA GLU A 109 -16.93 22.28 8.51
C GLU A 109 -17.67 20.96 8.71
N GLU A 110 -16.98 19.83 8.46
CA GLU A 110 -17.59 18.50 8.47
C GLU A 110 -16.72 17.49 9.23
N ILE A 111 -17.34 16.71 10.12
CA ILE A 111 -16.67 15.65 10.87
C ILE A 111 -17.23 14.30 10.40
N ARG A 112 -16.37 13.48 9.78
CA ARG A 112 -16.70 12.12 9.34
C ARG A 112 -15.97 11.11 10.22
N SER A 113 -16.71 10.17 10.82
CA SER A 113 -16.13 9.13 11.67
C SER A 113 -16.06 7.78 10.95
N PHE A 114 -14.88 7.16 10.95
CA PHE A 114 -14.64 5.82 10.38
C PHE A 114 -13.94 4.92 11.41
N GLY A 115 -14.72 4.12 12.15
CA GLY A 115 -14.18 3.23 13.18
C GLY A 115 -13.42 4.01 14.26
N LYS A 116 -12.08 3.87 14.30
CA LYS A 116 -11.18 4.53 15.26
C LYS A 116 -10.64 5.88 14.77
N ILE A 117 -10.89 6.24 13.52
CA ILE A 117 -10.40 7.45 12.88
C ILE A 117 -11.55 8.45 12.76
N GLU A 118 -11.22 9.72 12.95
CA GLU A 118 -12.07 10.86 12.66
C GLU A 118 -11.38 11.71 11.59
N GLU A 119 -12.12 12.00 10.52
CA GLU A 119 -11.73 12.94 9.48
C GLU A 119 -12.47 14.25 9.73
N VAL A 120 -11.72 15.34 9.91
CA VAL A 120 -12.27 16.68 10.09
C VAL A 120 -11.89 17.50 8.87
N GLU A 121 -12.88 17.98 8.14
CA GLU A 121 -12.67 18.96 7.08
C GLU A 121 -12.43 20.33 7.69
N VAL A 122 -11.27 20.90 7.37
CA VAL A 122 -10.78 22.16 7.91
C VAL A 122 -10.56 23.12 6.75
N LYS A 123 -11.14 24.31 6.83
CA LYS A 123 -11.04 25.33 5.78
C LYS A 123 -10.60 26.66 6.38
N LEU A 124 -9.81 27.42 5.62
CA LEU A 124 -9.57 28.83 5.95
C LEU A 124 -10.88 29.62 5.80
N ASP A 125 -11.28 30.37 6.84
CA ASP A 125 -12.46 31.25 6.80
C ASP A 125 -12.38 32.24 5.63
N LYS A 126 -11.17 32.77 5.39
CA LYS A 126 -10.88 33.72 4.31
C LYS A 126 -9.53 33.41 3.68
N PRO A 127 -9.33 33.69 2.38
CA PRO A 127 -8.01 33.66 1.78
C PRO A 127 -7.04 34.57 2.53
N ILE A 128 -5.81 34.11 2.73
CA ILE A 128 -4.77 34.86 3.45
C ILE A 128 -3.65 35.24 2.49
N GLU A 129 -3.09 36.45 2.65
CA GLU A 129 -1.90 36.86 1.90
C GLU A 129 -0.64 36.45 2.66
N VAL A 130 0.07 35.47 2.09
CA VAL A 130 1.30 34.89 2.65
C VAL A 130 2.50 35.26 1.81
N ARG A 131 3.64 35.53 2.47
CA ARG A 131 4.93 35.65 1.79
C ARG A 131 5.43 34.28 1.35
N ARG A 132 6.39 34.28 0.42
CA ARG A 132 7.08 33.06 -0.03
C ARG A 132 7.60 32.19 1.12
N ASN A 133 8.23 32.80 2.13
CA ASN A 133 8.77 32.07 3.27
C ASN A 133 7.66 31.44 4.12
N GLY A 134 6.58 32.17 4.40
CA GLY A 134 5.42 31.66 5.13
C GLY A 134 4.74 30.50 4.39
N LEU A 135 4.62 30.61 3.07
CA LEU A 135 4.09 29.53 2.24
C LEU A 135 4.94 28.25 2.32
N LEU A 136 6.27 28.37 2.24
CA LEU A 136 7.17 27.23 2.37
C LEU A 136 7.07 26.59 3.76
N GLN A 137 6.97 27.41 4.81
CA GLN A 137 6.77 26.93 6.17
C GLN A 137 5.44 26.18 6.33
N LEU A 138 4.34 26.74 5.81
CA LEU A 138 3.04 26.10 5.81
C LEU A 138 3.08 24.73 5.11
N LEU A 139 3.64 24.68 3.91
CA LEU A 139 3.79 23.43 3.15
C LEU A 139 4.67 22.42 3.90
N SER A 140 5.72 22.87 4.58
CA SER A 140 6.56 22.00 5.39
C SER A 140 5.80 21.34 6.55
N ILE A 141 4.84 22.05 7.16
CA ILE A 141 3.99 21.54 8.23
C ILE A 141 2.96 20.54 7.67
N ILE A 142 2.38 20.83 6.51
CA ILE A 142 1.38 19.96 5.87
C ILE A 142 2.03 18.66 5.36
N ASP A 143 3.16 18.76 4.66
CA ASP A 143 3.82 17.61 4.03
C ASP A 143 4.80 16.88 4.97
N GLY A 144 5.09 17.47 6.15
CA GLY A 144 6.10 16.95 7.08
C GLY A 144 7.54 16.99 6.53
N ILE A 145 7.80 17.83 5.53
CA ILE A 145 9.12 17.97 4.91
C ILE A 145 10.00 18.84 5.82
N LYS A 146 11.24 18.41 6.05
CA LYS A 146 12.20 19.18 6.86
C LYS A 146 12.71 20.37 6.06
N THR A 147 12.32 21.57 6.46
CA THR A 147 12.96 22.82 6.00
C THR A 147 14.02 23.23 7.02
N PRO A 148 15.21 23.73 6.60
CA PRO A 148 16.29 24.10 7.53
C PRO A 148 15.89 25.10 8.61
N SER A 149 14.85 25.90 8.36
CA SER A 149 14.36 26.96 9.23
C SER A 149 13.34 26.53 10.28
N LEU A 150 12.83 25.28 10.23
CA LEU A 150 11.77 24.83 11.13
C LEU A 150 12.18 23.57 11.90
N ALA A 151 11.98 23.63 13.22
CA ALA A 151 12.11 22.46 14.07
C ALA A 151 11.07 21.41 13.66
N ILE A 152 11.48 20.15 13.62
CA ILE A 152 10.60 19.03 13.28
C ILE A 152 9.46 19.00 14.29
N VAL A 153 8.22 19.15 13.83
CA VAL A 153 7.07 18.97 14.70
C VAL A 153 6.92 17.48 15.00
N GLU A 154 7.05 17.10 16.27
CA GLU A 154 6.91 15.70 16.67
C GLU A 154 5.46 15.24 16.46
N LYS A 155 5.30 14.18 15.65
CA LYS A 155 4.03 13.43 15.45
C LYS A 155 2.91 14.26 14.80
N PRO A 156 3.06 14.69 13.53
CA PRO A 156 1.98 15.34 12.81
C PRO A 156 0.82 14.36 12.55
N PRO A 157 -0.45 14.81 12.60
CA PRO A 157 -1.57 14.06 12.05
C PRO A 157 -1.41 13.92 10.53
N GLN A 158 -2.13 12.98 9.93
CA GLN A 158 -2.21 12.93 8.48
C GLN A 158 -3.11 14.06 7.99
N ILE A 159 -2.55 14.94 7.15
CA ILE A 159 -3.24 16.06 6.51
C ILE A 159 -3.38 15.73 5.03
N ILE A 160 -4.59 15.89 4.48
CA ILE A 160 -4.87 15.70 3.05
C ILE A 160 -5.33 17.04 2.49
N ILE A 161 -4.67 17.53 1.45
CA ILE A 161 -5.07 18.76 0.76
C ILE A 161 -6.24 18.43 -0.17
N GLN A 162 -7.41 19.02 0.06
CA GLN A 162 -8.56 18.90 -0.85
C GLN A 162 -8.55 20.00 -1.92
N ASP A 163 -8.37 21.25 -1.49
CA ASP A 163 -8.31 22.40 -2.38
C ASP A 163 -7.16 23.33 -1.95
N PHE A 164 -6.39 23.76 -2.93
CA PHE A 164 -5.22 24.61 -2.76
C PHE A 164 -5.19 25.61 -3.91
N GLN A 165 -5.62 26.84 -3.62
CA GLN A 165 -5.63 27.92 -4.60
C GLN A 165 -4.60 28.96 -4.20
N LEU A 166 -3.70 29.28 -5.12
CA LEU A 166 -2.61 30.21 -4.90
C LEU A 166 -2.62 31.27 -6.01
N THR A 167 -2.86 32.52 -5.64
CA THR A 167 -2.84 33.64 -6.59
C THR A 167 -1.72 34.60 -6.24
N ARG A 168 -0.76 34.78 -7.15
CA ARG A 168 0.33 35.74 -6.96
C ARG A 168 -0.22 37.17 -6.96
N LYS A 169 0.13 37.95 -5.94
CA LYS A 169 -0.13 39.39 -5.85
C LYS A 169 1.20 40.13 -6.00
N ASN A 170 1.22 41.10 -6.91
CA ASN A 170 2.37 42.00 -7.04
C ASN A 170 2.02 43.28 -6.30
N HIS A 171 2.56 43.41 -5.09
CA HIS A 171 2.62 44.70 -4.44
C HIS A 171 3.77 45.48 -5.10
N GLY A 172 3.63 46.79 -5.31
CA GLY A 172 4.66 47.59 -5.99
C GLY A 172 6.03 47.62 -5.28
N ASN A 173 6.08 47.11 -4.04
CA ASN A 173 7.30 46.79 -3.31
C ASN A 173 7.73 45.37 -3.70
N GLU A 174 9.00 45.16 -4.07
CA GLU A 174 9.60 43.96 -4.67
C GLU A 174 9.34 42.59 -3.97
N GLU A 175 8.60 42.55 -2.86
CA GLU A 175 8.22 41.33 -2.15
C GLU A 175 7.05 40.60 -2.83
N GLU A 176 7.32 39.36 -3.27
CA GLU A 176 6.30 38.47 -3.81
C GLU A 176 5.36 37.99 -2.68
N THR A 177 4.08 38.31 -2.83
CA THR A 177 3.00 37.86 -1.94
C THR A 177 2.04 36.94 -2.70
N TYR A 178 1.41 36.03 -1.97
CA TYR A 178 0.50 35.04 -2.53
C TYR A 178 -0.79 35.03 -1.71
N GLU A 179 -1.92 35.21 -2.38
CA GLU A 179 -3.24 34.98 -1.81
C GLU A 179 -3.52 33.47 -1.83
N LEU A 180 -3.64 32.88 -0.64
CA LEU A 180 -3.81 31.45 -0.42
C LEU A 180 -5.23 31.16 0.08
N ALA A 181 -5.96 30.33 -0.64
CA ALA A 181 -7.15 29.65 -0.14
C ALA A 181 -6.87 28.16 0.02
N LEU A 182 -7.27 27.59 1.16
CA LEU A 182 -6.89 26.25 1.57
C LEU A 182 -8.07 25.50 2.19
N ARG A 183 -8.24 24.25 1.77
CA ARG A 183 -9.15 23.27 2.36
C ARG A 183 -8.42 21.94 2.57
N LEU A 184 -8.46 21.44 3.79
CA LEU A 184 -7.73 20.28 4.26
C LEU A 184 -8.67 19.25 4.89
N ILE A 185 -8.27 17.99 4.91
CA ILE A 185 -8.82 16.96 5.80
C ILE A 185 -7.76 16.62 6.83
N LYS A 186 -8.07 16.85 8.10
CA LYS A 186 -7.29 16.39 9.26
C LYS A 186 -7.78 14.99 9.63
N ARG A 187 -6.91 13.99 9.58
CA ARG A 187 -7.21 12.65 10.11
C ARG A 187 -6.60 12.48 11.50
N GLN A 188 -7.45 12.26 12.48
CA GLN A 188 -7.06 12.14 13.88
C GLN A 188 -7.70 10.92 14.55
N LYS A 189 -7.18 10.57 15.73
CA LYS A 189 -7.80 9.55 16.57
C LYS A 189 -9.12 10.13 17.11
N LYS A 190 -10.19 9.33 17.06
CA LYS A 190 -11.46 9.70 17.69
C LYS A 190 -11.25 9.95 19.21
N PRO A 191 -11.69 11.09 19.77
CA PRO A 191 -11.40 11.46 21.16
C PRO A 191 -12.09 10.59 22.21
N HIS A 192 -13.11 9.81 21.83
CA HIS A 192 -13.94 9.01 22.76
C HIS A 192 -14.04 7.51 22.40
N SER A 193 -12.99 6.92 21.81
CA SER A 193 -12.91 5.47 21.54
C SER A 193 -11.96 4.74 22.48
#